data_AF-A0A0R3MGN3-F1
#
_entry.id   AF-A0A0R3MGN3-F1
#
_cell.length_a   1.000
_cell.length_b   1.000
_cell.length_c   1.000
_cell.angle_alpha   90.00
_cell.angle_beta   90.00
_cell.angle_gamma   90.00
#
_symmetry.space_group_name_H-M   'P 1'
#
loop_
_entity.id
_entity.type
_entity.pdbx_description
1 polymer ?
#
loop_
_entity_poly.entity_id
_entity_poly.type
_entity_poly.pdbx_seq_one_letter_code
_entity_poly.pdbx_strand_id
1 'polypeptide(L)'
;MVVVPPTERLPEAIGGPALRAAALKGDPAAAYEIGVRFAEGKGVAPNLDEAAKWYDRAAQAGVVPALFRLGTFYEKGLSVKKDVDIARRYYLQAAERGSAKAMHNLAVLDADGGGKGANYKSASIWFRKAADRGVADSQFNLGILYARGIGVEQNLAESFKWFSLAAAQGDADAGRKRDDIAKRLDAQSLAAARLAIQTFSVEPQPEDAVNVASPAGGWDATPANVGKPATKPAPAKRTAAVN
;
A
#
# COMPACT_ATOMS: atom_id res chain seq x y z
N MET A 1 -1.10 18.29 -14.26
CA MET A 1 -2.02 17.55 -15.15
C MET A 1 -1.21 16.53 -15.93
N VAL A 2 -1.74 15.34 -16.12
CA VAL A 2 -1.10 14.28 -16.91
C VAL A 2 -1.10 14.68 -18.38
N VAL A 3 -0.01 14.46 -19.10
CA VAL A 3 0.05 14.68 -20.55
C VAL A 3 -0.50 13.46 -21.29
N VAL A 4 -1.57 13.66 -22.05
CA VAL A 4 -2.19 12.63 -22.89
C VAL A 4 -2.19 13.11 -24.35
N PRO A 5 -1.65 12.32 -25.30
CA PRO A 5 -1.65 12.71 -26.71
C PRO A 5 -3.08 12.92 -27.25
N PRO A 6 -3.35 13.94 -28.09
CA PRO A 6 -4.67 14.15 -28.69
C PRO A 6 -5.15 12.98 -29.56
N THR A 7 -4.23 12.14 -30.03
CA THR A 7 -4.48 10.92 -30.80
C THR A 7 -4.84 9.72 -29.93
N GLU A 8 -4.68 9.81 -28.60
CA GLU A 8 -5.00 8.73 -27.67
C GLU A 8 -6.51 8.41 -27.73
N ARG A 9 -6.83 7.12 -27.77
CA ARG A 9 -8.22 6.62 -27.79
C ARG A 9 -8.34 5.50 -26.79
N LEU A 10 -9.49 5.45 -26.11
CA LEU A 10 -9.82 4.42 -25.14
C LEU A 10 -10.96 3.54 -25.68
N PRO A 11 -10.87 2.20 -25.56
CA PRO A 11 -11.96 1.31 -25.95
C PRO A 11 -13.25 1.67 -25.23
N GLU A 12 -14.41 1.63 -25.88
CA GLU A 12 -15.66 2.01 -25.23
C GLU A 12 -16.00 1.13 -24.03
N ALA A 13 -15.67 -0.16 -24.13
CA ALA A 13 -15.93 -1.15 -23.10
C ALA A 13 -15.02 -1.01 -21.86
N ILE A 14 -13.94 -0.23 -21.92
CA ILE A 14 -13.07 0.00 -20.74
C ILE A 14 -13.84 0.70 -19.61
N GLY A 15 -14.90 1.44 -19.91
CA GLY A 15 -15.69 2.11 -18.89
C GLY A 15 -16.58 3.23 -19.41
N GLY A 16 -17.35 3.79 -18.47
CA GLY A 16 -18.28 4.87 -18.74
C GLY A 16 -17.63 6.09 -19.44
N PRO A 17 -18.41 6.89 -20.17
CA PRO A 17 -17.91 8.06 -20.88
C PRO A 17 -17.23 9.08 -19.95
N ALA A 18 -17.68 9.19 -18.69
CA ALA A 18 -17.08 10.06 -17.69
C ALA A 18 -15.62 9.68 -17.38
N LEU A 19 -15.36 8.38 -17.15
CA LEU A 19 -14.00 7.87 -16.92
C LEU A 19 -13.10 8.12 -18.12
N ARG A 20 -13.55 7.74 -19.32
CA ARG A 20 -12.77 7.91 -20.56
C ARG A 20 -12.45 9.38 -20.82
N ALA A 21 -13.44 10.27 -20.66
CA ALA A 21 -13.25 11.69 -20.86
C ALA A 21 -12.31 12.32 -19.83
N ALA A 22 -12.41 11.94 -18.55
CA ALA A 22 -11.52 12.42 -17.49
C ALA A 22 -10.07 11.96 -17.74
N ALA A 23 -9.88 10.68 -18.05
CA ALA A 23 -8.56 10.12 -18.35
C ALA A 23 -7.91 10.82 -19.55
N LEU A 24 -8.64 11.02 -20.65
CA LEU A 24 -8.13 11.72 -21.85
C LEU A 24 -7.86 13.21 -21.61
N LYS A 25 -8.50 13.83 -20.61
CA LYS A 25 -8.21 15.21 -20.16
C LYS A 25 -7.04 15.28 -19.16
N GLY A 26 -6.42 14.14 -18.84
CA GLY A 26 -5.25 14.08 -17.96
C GLY A 26 -5.60 14.08 -16.47
N ASP A 27 -6.82 13.65 -16.10
CA ASP A 27 -7.16 13.40 -14.71
C ASP A 27 -6.35 12.19 -14.17
N PRO A 28 -5.58 12.37 -13.08
CA PRO A 28 -4.68 11.33 -12.61
C PRO A 28 -5.39 10.14 -11.95
N ALA A 29 -6.55 10.36 -11.33
CA ALA A 29 -7.33 9.29 -10.73
C ALA A 29 -8.02 8.43 -11.79
N ALA A 30 -8.55 9.07 -12.84
CA ALA A 30 -9.08 8.38 -14.01
C ALA A 30 -7.98 7.62 -14.76
N ALA A 31 -6.78 8.21 -14.91
CA ALA A 31 -5.64 7.52 -15.49
C ALA A 31 -5.26 6.26 -14.70
N TYR A 32 -5.22 6.36 -13.36
CA TYR A 32 -4.98 5.19 -12.51
C TYR A 32 -6.05 4.10 -12.69
N GLU A 33 -7.33 4.48 -12.66
CA GLU A 33 -8.45 3.54 -12.86
C GLU A 33 -8.37 2.85 -14.23
N ILE A 34 -8.07 3.58 -15.32
CA ILE A 34 -7.87 2.98 -16.64
C ILE A 34 -6.72 1.96 -16.60
N GLY A 35 -5.61 2.29 -15.93
CA GLY A 35 -4.49 1.37 -15.73
C GLY A 35 -4.91 0.08 -14.99
N VAL A 36 -5.73 0.21 -13.94
CA VAL A 36 -6.31 -0.93 -13.21
C VAL A 36 -7.15 -1.80 -14.13
N ARG A 37 -8.04 -1.21 -14.94
CA ARG A 37 -8.93 -1.96 -15.82
C ARG A 37 -8.19 -2.70 -16.92
N PHE A 38 -7.15 -2.10 -17.49
CA PHE A 38 -6.28 -2.81 -18.42
C PHE A 38 -5.49 -3.93 -17.73
N ALA A 39 -4.99 -3.73 -16.51
CA ALA A 39 -4.26 -4.77 -15.80
C ALA A 39 -5.15 -5.98 -15.43
N GLU A 40 -6.39 -5.73 -15.04
CA GLU A 40 -7.33 -6.74 -14.54
C GLU A 40 -8.26 -7.29 -15.63
N GLY A 41 -8.28 -6.68 -16.81
CA GLY A 41 -9.21 -7.05 -17.89
C GLY A 41 -10.67 -6.65 -17.59
N LYS A 42 -10.90 -5.55 -16.88
CA LYS A 42 -12.24 -5.07 -16.57
C LYS A 42 -12.81 -4.30 -17.77
N GLY A 43 -13.70 -4.96 -18.52
CA GLY A 43 -14.36 -4.39 -19.70
C GLY A 43 -13.53 -4.45 -20.99
N VAL A 44 -12.27 -4.88 -20.92
CA VAL A 44 -11.38 -5.16 -22.06
C VAL A 44 -10.56 -6.41 -21.78
N ALA A 45 -9.91 -6.98 -22.79
CA ALA A 45 -8.90 -8.01 -22.53
C ALA A 45 -7.73 -7.43 -21.69
N PRO A 46 -7.18 -8.16 -20.71
CA PRO A 46 -6.01 -7.71 -19.98
C PRO A 46 -4.87 -7.28 -20.91
N ASN A 47 -4.28 -6.13 -20.64
CA ASN A 47 -3.16 -5.58 -21.40
C ASN A 47 -2.21 -4.84 -20.47
N LEU A 48 -1.06 -5.44 -20.18
CA LEU A 48 -0.08 -4.86 -19.28
C LEU A 48 0.69 -3.68 -19.89
N ASP A 49 0.81 -3.61 -21.22
CA ASP A 49 1.45 -2.46 -21.89
C ASP A 49 0.62 -1.19 -21.75
N GLU A 50 -0.68 -1.28 -21.98
CA GLU A 50 -1.58 -0.15 -21.71
C GLU A 50 -1.66 0.14 -20.20
N ALA A 51 -1.70 -0.88 -19.34
CA ALA A 51 -1.68 -0.65 -17.90
C ALA A 51 -0.42 0.12 -17.45
N ALA A 52 0.76 -0.28 -17.91
CA ALA A 52 2.03 0.39 -17.60
C ALA A 52 2.01 1.86 -18.02
N LYS A 53 1.55 2.13 -19.24
CA LYS A 53 1.43 3.48 -19.81
C LYS A 53 0.47 4.37 -19.01
N TRP A 54 -0.68 3.85 -18.59
CA TRP A 54 -1.66 4.60 -17.79
C TRP A 54 -1.25 4.76 -16.31
N TYR A 55 -0.57 3.76 -15.73
CA TYR A 55 0.05 3.90 -14.42
C TYR A 55 1.19 4.93 -14.43
N ASP A 56 2.04 4.95 -15.46
CA ASP A 56 3.12 5.93 -15.61
C ASP A 56 2.59 7.36 -15.60
N ARG A 57 1.54 7.61 -16.37
CA ARG A 57 0.78 8.85 -16.35
C ARG A 57 0.29 9.25 -14.96
N ALA A 58 -0.38 8.34 -14.26
CA ALA A 58 -0.89 8.60 -12.91
C ALA A 58 0.26 8.81 -11.90
N ALA A 59 1.36 8.07 -12.03
CA ALA A 59 2.54 8.17 -11.18
C ALA A 59 3.28 9.51 -11.36
N GLN A 60 3.41 10.01 -12.60
CA GLN A 60 3.97 11.34 -12.88
C GLN A 60 3.16 12.46 -12.21
N ALA A 61 1.86 12.25 -12.00
CA ALA A 61 0.98 13.15 -11.24
C ALA A 61 0.94 12.85 -9.73
N GLY A 62 1.76 11.91 -9.25
CA GLY A 62 1.90 11.60 -7.84
C GLY A 62 0.80 10.68 -7.28
N VAL A 63 0.11 9.87 -8.07
CA VAL A 63 -0.82 8.87 -7.51
C VAL A 63 -0.01 7.75 -6.84
N VAL A 64 -0.06 7.66 -5.50
CA VAL A 64 0.78 6.73 -4.73
C VAL A 64 0.54 5.27 -5.08
N PRO A 65 -0.71 4.80 -5.23
CA PRO A 65 -0.95 3.45 -5.74
C PRO A 65 -0.37 3.20 -7.14
N ALA A 66 -0.28 4.22 -8.01
CA ALA A 66 0.34 4.08 -9.33
C ALA A 66 1.86 3.95 -9.24
N LEU A 67 2.51 4.76 -8.38
CA LEU A 67 3.94 4.63 -8.07
C LEU A 67 4.26 3.21 -7.59
N PHE A 68 3.47 2.67 -6.65
CA PHE A 68 3.64 1.29 -6.18
C PHE A 68 3.49 0.27 -7.31
N ARG A 69 2.45 0.39 -8.15
CA ARG A 69 2.21 -0.53 -9.29
C ARG A 69 3.37 -0.52 -10.28
N LEU A 70 3.90 0.65 -10.64
CA LEU A 70 5.08 0.73 -11.51
C LEU A 70 6.33 0.14 -10.88
N GLY A 71 6.53 0.35 -9.58
CA GLY A 71 7.59 -0.34 -8.83
C GLY A 71 7.52 -1.85 -9.04
N THR A 72 6.32 -2.43 -8.93
CA THR A 72 6.09 -3.87 -9.18
C THR A 72 6.32 -4.28 -10.63
N PHE A 73 5.92 -3.45 -11.60
CA PHE A 73 6.13 -3.76 -13.02
C PHE A 73 7.62 -3.83 -13.35
N TYR A 74 8.42 -2.88 -12.88
CA TYR A 74 9.87 -2.88 -13.08
C TYR A 74 10.58 -3.98 -12.27
N GLU A 75 10.11 -4.29 -11.06
CA GLU A 75 10.68 -5.37 -10.24
C GLU A 75 10.50 -6.74 -10.92
N LYS A 76 9.31 -6.98 -11.48
CA LYS A 76 8.93 -8.28 -12.04
C LYS A 76 9.12 -8.38 -13.55
N GLY A 77 9.42 -7.27 -14.24
CA GLY A 77 9.52 -7.23 -15.70
C GLY A 77 8.18 -7.41 -16.40
N LEU A 78 7.11 -6.85 -15.85
CA LEU A 78 5.75 -6.93 -16.42
C LEU A 78 5.57 -5.83 -17.46
N SER A 79 5.51 -6.19 -18.75
CA SER A 79 5.40 -5.26 -19.89
C SER A 79 6.62 -4.33 -20.10
N VAL A 80 7.36 -4.02 -19.04
CA VAL A 80 8.63 -3.29 -19.08
C VAL A 80 9.80 -4.24 -18.89
N LYS A 81 10.98 -3.86 -19.40
CA LYS A 81 12.22 -4.58 -19.06
C LYS A 81 12.45 -4.52 -17.56
N LYS A 82 12.67 -5.67 -16.93
CA LYS A 82 13.00 -5.76 -15.50
C LYS A 82 14.18 -4.83 -15.16
N ASP A 83 13.97 -3.96 -14.19
CA ASP A 83 14.98 -3.02 -13.68
C ASP A 83 14.73 -2.72 -12.20
N VAL A 84 15.57 -3.31 -11.34
CA VAL A 84 15.43 -3.21 -9.89
C VAL A 84 15.76 -1.80 -9.36
N ASP A 85 16.65 -1.07 -10.03
CA ASP A 85 17.00 0.30 -9.62
C ASP A 85 15.84 1.27 -9.95
N ILE A 86 15.14 1.07 -11.08
CA ILE A 86 13.89 1.79 -11.36
C ILE A 86 12.80 1.41 -10.36
N ALA A 87 12.60 0.11 -10.09
CA ALA A 87 11.62 -0.36 -9.11
C ALA A 87 11.85 0.27 -7.73
N ARG A 88 13.11 0.30 -7.27
CA ARG A 88 13.54 0.95 -6.03
C ARG A 88 13.15 2.42 -5.98
N ARG A 89 13.34 3.18 -7.05
CA ARG A 89 12.96 4.60 -7.11
C ARG A 89 11.46 4.82 -6.98
N TYR A 90 10.65 3.97 -7.61
CA TYR A 90 9.19 4.05 -7.49
C TYR A 90 8.69 3.64 -6.11
N TYR A 91 9.24 2.56 -5.54
CA TYR A 91 8.91 2.16 -4.18
C TYR A 91 9.35 3.21 -3.15
N LEU A 92 10.51 3.84 -3.32
CA LEU A 92 10.95 4.92 -2.43
C LEU A 92 9.95 6.09 -2.44
N GLN A 93 9.54 6.57 -3.61
CA GLN A 93 8.57 7.67 -3.72
C GLN A 93 7.23 7.31 -3.07
N ALA A 94 6.73 6.08 -3.27
CA ALA A 94 5.50 5.63 -2.63
C ALA A 94 5.65 5.43 -1.10
N ALA A 95 6.80 4.94 -0.66
CA ALA A 95 7.12 4.70 0.76
C ALA A 95 7.27 6.02 1.54
N GLU A 96 7.92 7.03 0.96
CA GLU A 96 8.04 8.37 1.54
C GLU A 96 6.68 9.05 1.70
N ARG A 97 5.70 8.65 0.88
CA ARG A 97 4.30 9.07 0.98
C ARG A 97 3.42 8.15 1.82
N GLY A 98 4.02 7.24 2.58
CA GLY A 98 3.32 6.46 3.59
C GLY A 98 2.75 5.12 3.12
N SER A 99 3.03 4.67 1.89
CA SER A 99 2.59 3.35 1.42
C SER A 99 3.37 2.23 2.12
N ALA A 100 2.72 1.50 3.02
CA ALA A 100 3.32 0.42 3.79
C ALA A 100 3.75 -0.76 2.89
N LYS A 101 3.01 -1.04 1.81
CA LYS A 101 3.38 -2.05 0.81
C LYS A 101 4.67 -1.65 0.08
N ALA A 102 4.81 -0.38 -0.29
CA ALA A 102 6.03 0.10 -0.92
C ALA A 102 7.22 0.09 0.05
N MET A 103 7.01 0.45 1.33
CA MET A 103 8.03 0.31 2.38
C MET A 103 8.51 -1.14 2.52
N HIS A 104 7.58 -2.11 2.54
CA HIS A 104 7.93 -3.53 2.59
C HIS A 104 8.76 -3.95 1.37
N ASN A 105 8.31 -3.65 0.15
CA ASN A 105 9.02 -4.05 -1.06
C ASN A 105 10.40 -3.38 -1.15
N LEU A 106 10.52 -2.11 -0.75
CA LEU A 106 11.81 -1.42 -0.68
C LEU A 106 12.76 -2.11 0.32
N ALA A 107 12.25 -2.51 1.49
CA ALA A 107 13.03 -3.26 2.47
C ALA A 107 13.49 -4.62 1.93
N VAL A 108 12.64 -5.32 1.18
CA VAL A 108 13.00 -6.58 0.51
C VAL A 108 14.11 -6.34 -0.53
N LEU A 109 13.99 -5.30 -1.37
CA LEU A 109 15.04 -4.96 -2.33
C LEU A 109 16.37 -4.56 -1.65
N ASP A 110 16.32 -3.93 -0.48
CA ASP A 110 17.52 -3.64 0.31
C ASP A 110 18.12 -4.90 0.93
N ALA A 111 17.30 -5.82 1.45
CA ALA A 111 17.75 -7.06 2.05
C ALA A 111 18.30 -8.06 1.02
N ASP A 112 17.74 -8.09 -0.18
CA ASP A 112 18.25 -8.88 -1.31
C ASP A 112 19.56 -8.28 -1.83
N GLY A 113 19.61 -6.96 -1.99
CA GLY A 113 20.82 -6.23 -2.38
C GLY A 113 21.27 -6.38 -3.83
N GLY A 114 20.75 -7.36 -4.55
CA GLY A 114 21.15 -7.68 -5.93
C GLY A 114 22.67 -7.73 -6.12
N GLY A 115 23.14 -7.24 -7.27
CA GLY A 115 24.58 -7.18 -7.58
C GLY A 115 25.41 -6.22 -6.73
N LYS A 116 24.77 -5.39 -5.89
CA LYS A 116 25.44 -4.43 -5.00
C LYS A 116 25.62 -4.97 -3.57
N GLY A 117 25.03 -6.12 -3.26
CA GLY A 117 25.02 -6.70 -1.93
C GLY A 117 23.95 -6.11 -1.01
N ALA A 118 23.55 -6.88 -0.01
CA ALA A 118 22.46 -6.53 0.90
C ALA A 118 22.79 -5.31 1.78
N ASN A 119 21.84 -4.40 1.91
CA ASN A 119 21.86 -3.29 2.86
C ASN A 119 20.83 -3.54 3.97
N TYR A 120 21.15 -4.45 4.89
CA TYR A 120 20.25 -4.80 5.99
C TYR A 120 19.97 -3.64 6.96
N LYS A 121 20.84 -2.62 7.04
CA LYS A 121 20.59 -1.43 7.84
C LYS A 121 19.46 -0.59 7.25
N SER A 122 19.43 -0.43 5.92
CA SER A 122 18.30 0.22 5.25
C SER A 122 17.05 -0.65 5.31
N ALA A 123 17.19 -1.96 5.07
CA ALA A 123 16.07 -2.90 5.13
C ALA A 123 15.39 -2.89 6.51
N SER A 124 16.14 -2.88 7.61
CA SER A 124 15.57 -2.86 8.96
C SER A 124 14.75 -1.60 9.23
N ILE A 125 15.20 -0.44 8.74
CA ILE A 125 14.47 0.83 8.84
C ILE A 125 13.14 0.76 8.07
N TRP A 126 13.15 0.22 6.85
CA TRP A 126 11.94 0.14 6.04
C TRP A 126 10.98 -0.95 6.50
N PHE A 127 11.49 -2.13 6.92
CA PHE A 127 10.67 -3.14 7.56
C PHE A 127 10.02 -2.62 8.84
N ARG A 128 10.76 -1.87 9.68
CA ARG A 128 10.20 -1.18 10.85
C ARG A 128 8.99 -0.32 10.49
N LYS A 129 9.15 0.63 9.55
CA LYS A 129 8.06 1.53 9.14
C LYS A 129 6.83 0.80 8.60
N ALA A 130 7.04 -0.27 7.84
CA ALA A 130 5.94 -1.11 7.33
C ALA A 130 5.28 -1.96 8.42
N ALA A 131 6.08 -2.48 9.36
CA ALA A 131 5.64 -3.29 10.49
C ALA A 131 4.77 -2.47 11.48
N ASP A 132 5.17 -1.21 11.73
CA ASP A 132 4.41 -0.26 12.53
C ASP A 132 3.05 0.08 11.87
N ARG A 133 2.97 0.00 10.54
CA ARG A 133 1.73 0.10 9.74
C ARG A 133 1.00 -1.24 9.55
N GLY A 134 1.36 -2.26 10.33
CA GLY A 134 0.63 -3.52 10.39
C GLY A 134 0.98 -4.54 9.30
N VAL A 135 1.99 -4.32 8.45
CA VAL A 135 2.34 -5.30 7.41
C VAL A 135 2.96 -6.56 8.04
N ALA A 136 2.19 -7.65 8.10
CA ALA A 136 2.58 -8.90 8.76
C ALA A 136 3.94 -9.44 8.28
N ASP A 137 4.19 -9.47 6.96
CA ASP A 137 5.46 -9.93 6.40
C ASP A 137 6.65 -9.06 6.86
N SER A 138 6.44 -7.75 7.02
CA SER A 138 7.46 -6.85 7.57
C SER A 138 7.67 -7.08 9.05
N GLN A 139 6.61 -7.35 9.82
CA GLN A 139 6.71 -7.72 11.23
C GLN A 139 7.53 -9.02 11.36
N PHE A 140 7.23 -10.04 10.56
CA PHE A 140 8.00 -11.29 10.54
C PHE A 140 9.48 -11.05 10.20
N ASN A 141 9.76 -10.33 9.11
CA ASN A 141 11.13 -10.06 8.66
C ASN A 141 11.92 -9.24 9.69
N LEU A 142 11.28 -8.24 10.30
CA LEU A 142 11.90 -7.47 11.37
C LEU A 142 12.19 -8.33 12.61
N GLY A 143 11.29 -9.26 12.94
CA GLY A 143 11.51 -10.27 13.98
C GLY A 143 12.76 -11.12 13.72
N ILE A 144 13.00 -11.51 12.45
CA ILE A 144 14.22 -12.23 12.04
C ILE A 144 15.46 -11.34 12.19
N LEU A 145 15.41 -10.08 11.74
CA LEU A 145 16.55 -9.17 11.83
C LEU A 145 16.98 -8.95 13.28
N TYR A 146 16.03 -8.72 14.19
CA TYR A 146 16.32 -8.62 15.63
C TYR A 146 16.79 -9.92 16.26
N ALA A 147 16.24 -11.07 15.86
CA ALA A 147 16.69 -12.37 16.38
C ALA A 147 18.17 -12.64 16.06
N ARG A 148 18.63 -12.14 14.91
CA ARG A 148 19.97 -12.42 14.36
C ARG A 148 20.96 -11.27 14.53
N GLY A 149 20.51 -10.08 14.91
CA GLY A 149 21.36 -8.88 14.96
C GLY A 149 21.87 -8.45 13.58
N ILE A 150 21.05 -8.63 12.54
CA ILE A 150 21.42 -8.30 11.16
C ILE A 150 20.82 -6.94 10.79
N GLY A 151 21.67 -5.94 10.54
CA GLY A 151 21.22 -4.58 10.24
C GLY A 151 20.58 -3.82 11.42
N VAL A 152 20.52 -4.46 12.59
CA VAL A 152 20.10 -3.94 13.90
C VAL A 152 20.91 -4.65 14.98
N GLU A 153 20.98 -4.08 16.18
CA GLU A 153 21.48 -4.81 17.34
C GLU A 153 20.56 -6.01 17.66
N GLN A 154 21.14 -7.13 18.06
CA GLN A 154 20.35 -8.31 18.42
C GLN A 154 19.47 -7.99 19.63
N ASN A 155 18.16 -8.26 19.51
CA ASN A 155 17.21 -8.04 20.60
C ASN A 155 16.08 -9.07 20.54
N LEU A 156 16.14 -10.07 21.43
CA LEU A 156 15.16 -11.15 21.45
C LEU A 156 13.77 -10.68 21.92
N ALA A 157 13.68 -9.63 22.73
CA ALA A 157 12.39 -9.09 23.18
C ALA A 157 11.66 -8.38 22.03
N GLU A 158 12.37 -7.59 21.23
CA GLU A 158 11.84 -7.02 19.98
C GLU A 158 11.47 -8.12 18.99
N SER A 159 12.32 -9.14 18.83
CA SER A 159 12.02 -10.30 17.98
C SER A 159 10.72 -10.99 18.40
N PHE A 160 10.55 -11.27 19.69
CA PHE A 160 9.33 -11.86 20.25
C PHE A 160 8.10 -10.99 19.97
N LYS A 161 8.21 -9.67 20.17
CA LYS A 161 7.15 -8.70 19.87
C LYS A 161 6.70 -8.80 18.41
N TRP A 162 7.63 -8.71 17.48
CA TRP A 162 7.28 -8.68 16.05
C TRP A 162 6.73 -10.01 15.54
N PHE A 163 7.28 -11.14 15.97
CA PHE A 163 6.68 -12.43 15.66
C PHE A 163 5.30 -12.60 16.28
N SER A 164 5.06 -12.08 17.48
CA SER A 164 3.73 -12.13 18.11
C SER A 164 2.69 -11.32 17.32
N LEU A 165 3.06 -10.13 16.85
CA LEU A 165 2.18 -9.27 16.05
C LEU A 165 1.87 -9.89 14.69
N ALA A 166 2.86 -10.49 14.01
CA ALA A 166 2.63 -11.23 12.77
C ALA A 166 1.73 -12.46 13.00
N ALA A 167 1.98 -13.23 14.07
CA ALA A 167 1.19 -14.40 14.42
C ALA A 167 -0.27 -14.07 14.74
N ALA A 168 -0.53 -12.92 15.38
CA ALA A 168 -1.89 -12.45 15.66
C ALA A 168 -2.69 -12.15 14.37
N GLN A 169 -2.00 -11.95 13.25
CA GLN A 169 -2.61 -11.78 11.92
C GLN A 169 -2.72 -13.10 11.13
N GLY A 170 -2.40 -14.24 11.74
CA GLY A 170 -2.54 -15.57 11.14
C GLY A 170 -1.26 -16.19 10.58
N ASP A 171 -0.10 -15.53 10.71
CA ASP A 171 1.18 -16.11 10.30
C ASP A 171 1.61 -17.23 11.28
N ALA A 172 1.37 -18.48 10.87
CA ALA A 172 1.69 -19.67 11.66
C ALA A 172 3.20 -19.84 11.89
N ASP A 173 4.04 -19.40 10.95
CA ASP A 173 5.49 -19.49 11.03
C ASP A 173 6.03 -18.48 12.05
N ALA A 174 5.45 -17.27 12.06
CA ALA A 174 5.70 -16.29 13.10
C ALA A 174 5.34 -16.85 14.49
N GLY A 175 4.20 -17.56 14.62
CA GLY A 175 3.79 -18.19 15.88
C GLY A 175 4.83 -19.18 16.41
N ARG A 176 5.35 -20.06 15.54
CA ARG A 176 6.41 -21.02 15.91
C ARG A 176 7.70 -20.30 16.32
N LYS A 177 8.12 -19.29 15.56
CA LYS A 177 9.33 -18.50 15.87
C LYS A 177 9.18 -17.73 17.19
N ARG A 178 8.03 -17.11 17.43
CA ARG A 178 7.71 -16.46 18.72
C ARG A 178 7.93 -17.42 19.87
N ASP A 179 7.39 -18.63 19.79
CA ASP A 179 7.47 -19.62 20.87
C ASP A 179 8.91 -20.10 21.10
N ASP A 180 9.71 -20.22 20.04
CA ASP A 180 11.13 -20.53 20.15
C ASP A 180 11.95 -19.39 20.75
N ILE A 181 11.64 -18.13 20.42
CA ILE A 181 12.26 -16.96 21.06
C ILE A 181 11.85 -16.88 22.55
N ALA A 182 10.59 -17.19 22.89
CA ALA A 182 10.10 -17.14 24.26
C ALA A 182 10.89 -18.04 25.22
N LYS A 183 11.31 -19.23 24.76
CA LYS A 183 12.15 -20.18 25.53
C LYS A 183 13.54 -19.63 25.88
N ARG A 184 13.99 -18.59 25.17
CA ARG A 184 15.33 -17.99 25.29
C ARG A 184 15.32 -16.68 26.06
N LEU A 185 14.15 -16.15 26.42
CA LEU A 185 14.00 -14.92 27.16
C LEU A 185 13.90 -15.20 28.66
N ASP A 186 14.51 -14.34 29.48
CA ASP A 186 14.21 -14.29 30.90
C ASP A 186 12.79 -13.74 31.15
N ALA A 187 12.28 -13.94 32.37
CA ALA A 187 10.92 -13.57 32.74
C ALA A 187 10.66 -12.06 32.64
N GLN A 188 11.63 -11.22 32.95
CA GLN A 188 11.49 -9.77 32.91
C GLN A 188 11.41 -9.28 31.46
N SER A 189 12.32 -9.75 30.60
CA SER A 189 12.32 -9.41 29.18
C SER A 189 11.06 -9.88 28.47
N LEU A 190 10.56 -11.08 28.80
CA LEU A 190 9.31 -11.59 28.26
C LEU A 190 8.09 -10.78 28.72
N ALA A 191 8.04 -10.38 29.99
CA ALA A 191 6.98 -9.52 30.50
C ALA A 191 6.97 -8.14 29.82
N ALA A 192 8.14 -7.53 29.65
CA ALA A 192 8.29 -6.27 28.94
C ALA A 192 7.83 -6.38 27.47
N ALA A 193 8.22 -7.44 26.76
CA ALA A 193 7.79 -7.66 25.38
C ALA A 193 6.27 -7.85 25.27
N ARG A 194 5.64 -8.59 26.20
CA ARG A 194 4.18 -8.74 26.27
C ARG A 194 3.45 -7.42 26.51
N LEU A 195 3.97 -6.58 27.40
CA LEU A 195 3.42 -5.24 27.61
C LEU A 195 3.54 -4.39 26.34
N ALA A 196 4.69 -4.44 25.66
CA ALA A 196 4.91 -3.72 24.40
C ALA A 196 3.99 -4.19 23.26
N ILE A 197 3.55 -5.46 23.27
CA ILE A 197 2.51 -5.96 22.36
C ILE A 197 1.14 -5.39 22.74
N GLN A 198 0.78 -5.40 24.03
CA GLN A 198 -0.52 -4.89 24.51
C GLN A 198 -0.72 -3.40 24.22
N THR A 199 0.35 -2.61 24.26
CA THR A 199 0.32 -1.17 23.99
C THR A 199 0.60 -0.81 22.54
N PHE A 200 0.88 -1.80 21.68
CA PHE A 200 1.11 -1.55 20.26
C PHE A 200 -0.19 -1.15 19.57
N SER A 201 -0.16 -0.02 18.87
CA SER A 201 -1.21 0.40 17.94
C SER A 201 -0.62 0.52 16.56
N VAL A 202 -1.35 0.01 15.56
CA VAL A 202 -0.98 0.18 14.15
C VAL A 202 -1.04 1.67 13.80
N GLU A 203 0.01 2.16 13.16
CA GLU A 203 0.02 3.50 12.58
C GLU A 203 -0.82 3.50 11.29
N PRO A 204 -1.86 4.34 11.17
CA PRO A 204 -2.65 4.42 9.95
C PRO A 204 -1.80 4.95 8.80
N GLN A 205 -2.07 4.44 7.59
CA GLN A 205 -1.49 5.00 6.38
C GLN A 205 -2.24 6.29 5.99
N PRO A 206 -1.56 7.27 5.35
CA PRO A 206 -2.23 8.41 4.73
C PRO A 206 -3.31 7.93 3.75
N GLU A 207 -4.44 8.62 3.68
CA GLU A 207 -5.57 8.20 2.85
C GLU A 207 -5.17 8.12 1.36
N ASP A 208 -4.40 9.09 0.86
CA ASP A 208 -3.90 9.15 -0.51
C ASP A 208 -2.83 8.09 -0.82
N ALA A 209 -2.24 7.46 0.21
CA ALA A 209 -1.30 6.36 0.04
C ALA A 209 -1.99 5.03 -0.28
N VAL A 210 -3.26 4.90 0.10
CA VAL A 210 -4.05 3.65 -0.01
C VAL A 210 -5.25 3.78 -0.93
N ASN A 211 -5.79 4.99 -1.08
CA ASN A 211 -7.01 5.27 -1.85
C ASN A 211 -6.71 6.27 -2.97
N VAL A 212 -7.30 6.01 -4.15
CA VAL A 212 -7.35 6.97 -5.25
C VAL A 212 -8.77 7.50 -5.34
N ALA A 213 -8.94 8.81 -5.18
CA ALA A 213 -10.26 9.44 -5.16
C ALA A 213 -11.04 9.15 -6.45
N SER A 214 -12.34 8.89 -6.35
CA SER A 214 -13.23 8.73 -7.50
C SER A 214 -14.46 9.63 -7.35
N PRO A 215 -15.16 9.97 -8.44
CA PRO A 215 -16.39 10.75 -8.37
C PRO A 215 -17.46 10.08 -7.50
N ALA A 216 -18.40 10.86 -6.97
CA ALA A 216 -19.55 10.32 -6.25
C ALA A 216 -20.33 9.32 -7.13
N GLY A 217 -20.57 8.11 -6.60
CA GLY A 217 -21.16 7.00 -7.35
C GLY A 217 -20.16 6.15 -8.15
N GLY A 218 -18.89 6.54 -8.19
CA GLY A 218 -17.82 5.86 -8.92
C GLY A 218 -17.81 6.16 -10.42
N TRP A 219 -16.78 5.65 -11.09
CA TRP A 219 -16.49 5.94 -12.49
C TRP A 219 -17.52 5.38 -13.50
N ASP A 220 -18.33 4.42 -13.08
CA ASP A 220 -19.36 3.78 -13.91
C ASP A 220 -20.80 4.20 -13.54
N ALA A 221 -20.98 5.20 -12.67
CA ALA A 221 -22.31 5.69 -12.31
C ALA A 221 -23.05 6.24 -13.54
N THR A 222 -24.31 5.84 -13.70
CA THR A 222 -25.23 6.46 -14.65
C THR A 222 -25.80 7.75 -14.08
N PRO A 223 -26.20 8.73 -14.92
CA PRO A 223 -26.77 10.00 -14.46
C PRO A 223 -28.01 9.85 -13.55
N ALA A 224 -28.73 8.73 -13.64
CA ALA A 224 -29.89 8.42 -12.80
C ALA A 224 -29.53 8.06 -11.34
N ASN A 225 -28.26 7.74 -11.06
CA ASN A 225 -27.78 7.25 -9.76
C ASN A 225 -26.95 8.29 -8.98
N VAL A 226 -26.82 9.51 -9.50
CA VAL A 226 -26.22 10.64 -8.78
C VAL A 226 -27.33 11.26 -7.92
N GLY A 227 -27.55 10.69 -6.74
CA GLY A 227 -28.58 11.13 -5.81
C GLY A 227 -28.50 12.63 -5.52
N LYS A 228 -29.65 13.33 -5.62
CA LYS A 228 -29.82 14.71 -5.15
C LYS A 228 -29.25 14.85 -3.74
N PRO A 229 -28.62 15.98 -3.38
CA PRO A 229 -28.11 16.21 -2.04
C PRO A 229 -29.24 15.99 -1.02
N ALA A 230 -28.97 15.17 -0.01
CA ALA A 230 -29.90 14.86 1.07
C ALA A 230 -30.41 16.17 1.70
N THR A 231 -31.70 16.43 1.54
CA THR A 231 -32.38 17.54 2.20
C THR A 231 -32.24 17.38 3.71
N LYS A 232 -31.66 18.39 4.38
CA LYS A 232 -31.57 18.46 5.84
C LYS A 232 -32.94 18.19 6.48
N PRO A 233 -33.03 17.41 7.59
CA PRO A 233 -34.28 17.28 8.32
C PRO A 233 -34.65 18.63 8.94
N ALA A 234 -35.92 19.02 8.80
CA ALA A 234 -36.48 20.20 9.44
C ALA A 234 -36.43 20.06 10.98
N PRO A 235 -36.22 21.15 11.74
CA PRO A 235 -36.13 21.06 13.19
C PRO A 235 -37.50 20.73 13.81
N ALA A 236 -37.53 19.67 14.63
CA ALA A 236 -38.68 19.28 15.41
C ALA A 236 -39.01 20.37 16.46
N LYS A 237 -40.24 20.89 16.44
CA LYS A 237 -40.77 21.76 17.49
C LYS A 237 -40.87 20.96 18.80
N ARG A 238 -40.06 21.33 19.80
CA ARG A 238 -40.24 20.88 21.18
C ARG A 238 -41.42 21.62 21.81
N THR A 239 -42.38 20.86 22.31
CA THR A 239 -43.46 21.26 23.21
C THR A 239 -42.90 21.85 24.50
N ALA A 240 -43.40 23.01 24.92
CA ALA A 240 -43.28 23.49 26.29
C ALA A 240 -44.66 23.44 26.93
N ALA A 241 -44.84 22.48 27.84
CA ALA A 241 -45.87 22.52 28.86
C ALA A 241 -45.21 23.12 30.10
N VAL A 242 -45.81 24.16 30.68
CA VAL A 242 -45.52 24.63 32.03
C VAL A 242 -46.87 24.86 32.71
N ASN A 243 -46.94 24.34 33.94
CA ASN A 243 -48.04 24.29 34.90
C ASN A 243 -48.95 25.52 34.96
#